data_AF-A0A397SU69-F1
#
_entry.id   AF-A0A397SU69-F1
#
_cell.length_a   1.000
_cell.length_b   1.000
_cell.length_c   1.000
_cell.angle_alpha   90.00
_cell.angle_beta   90.00
_cell.angle_gamma   90.00
#
_symmetry.space_group_name_H-M   'P 1'
#
loop_
_entity.id
_entity.type
_entity.pdbx_description
1 polymer ?
#
loop_
_entity_poly.entity_id
_entity_poly.type
_entity_poly.pdbx_seq_one_letter_code
_entity_poly.pdbx_strand_id
1 'polypeptide(L)'
;MPKANIDGKKKPWKSSELIETLNFLNDNFEMYYKNPYGACSEVIKATNSSRTLSSVYGKVHIMSKIMGHYIRTRKKITARNILWQDKKVRDLVRELCDKSSKRSKVVSKVNKVNEVSEVSEVSEETASESNDDSDDEITINDNKSTTTNNQLDVPSVEALNEIYKEQIKKVDLSKEKIETITKEVRDSFEQISQLRSEISQRQSELDELIERVNNLTATLRNFQ
;
A
#
# COMPACT_ATOMS: atom_id res chain seq x y z
N MET A 1 -7.84 -34.48 36.24
CA MET A 1 -7.66 -33.30 35.36
C MET A 1 -7.84 -33.75 33.91
N PRO A 2 -8.81 -33.23 33.15
CA PRO A 2 -8.97 -33.60 31.76
C PRO A 2 -8.00 -32.80 30.89
N LYS A 3 -7.27 -33.52 30.03
CA LYS A 3 -6.28 -33.00 29.08
C LYS A 3 -6.98 -32.14 28.02
N ALA A 4 -6.44 -30.94 27.78
CA ALA A 4 -6.89 -30.07 26.70
C ALA A 4 -6.63 -30.74 25.34
N ASN A 5 -7.70 -30.87 24.56
CA ASN A 5 -7.67 -31.42 23.21
C ASN A 5 -7.04 -30.38 22.26
N ILE A 6 -5.77 -30.59 21.89
CA ILE A 6 -5.08 -29.82 20.84
C ILE A 6 -5.48 -30.43 19.49
N ASP A 7 -6.66 -30.07 18.99
CA ASP A 7 -6.96 -30.24 17.57
C ASP A 7 -6.95 -28.84 16.93
N GLY A 8 -5.75 -28.42 16.53
CA GLY A 8 -5.41 -27.05 16.12
C GLY A 8 -5.96 -26.63 14.75
N LYS A 9 -7.21 -26.95 14.42
CA LYS A 9 -7.89 -26.40 13.24
C LYS A 9 -8.27 -24.95 13.52
N LYS A 10 -7.61 -24.01 12.83
CA LYS A 10 -7.93 -22.58 12.90
C LYS A 10 -9.40 -22.38 12.60
N LYS A 11 -10.19 -21.96 13.60
CA LYS A 11 -11.61 -21.64 13.46
C LYS A 11 -11.82 -20.73 12.23
N PRO A 12 -12.65 -21.10 11.24
CA PRO A 12 -12.88 -20.26 10.07
C PRO A 12 -13.54 -18.94 10.49
N TRP A 13 -13.29 -17.87 9.73
CA TRP A 13 -13.87 -16.56 9.99
C TRP A 13 -15.32 -16.53 9.50
N LYS A 14 -16.24 -16.05 10.34
CA LYS A 14 -17.63 -15.79 9.95
C LYS A 14 -17.75 -14.37 9.41
N SER A 15 -18.67 -14.15 8.47
CA SER A 15 -18.93 -12.82 7.93
C SER A 15 -19.36 -11.82 9.01
N SER A 16 -20.26 -12.22 9.92
CA SER A 16 -20.74 -11.35 11.00
C SER A 16 -19.60 -10.84 11.89
N GLU A 17 -18.73 -11.76 12.32
CA GLU A 17 -17.54 -11.47 13.12
C GLU A 17 -16.60 -10.48 12.42
N LEU A 18 -16.40 -10.64 11.11
CA LEU A 18 -15.61 -9.70 10.31
C LEU A 18 -16.30 -8.35 10.16
N ILE A 19 -17.61 -8.32 9.95
CA ILE A 19 -18.38 -7.09 9.79
C ILE A 19 -18.29 -6.26 11.08
N GLU A 20 -18.49 -6.87 12.25
CA GLU A 20 -18.37 -6.19 13.54
C GLU A 20 -16.95 -5.63 13.75
N THR A 21 -15.93 -6.45 13.50
CA THR A 21 -14.52 -6.05 13.58
C THR A 21 -14.24 -4.85 12.66
N LEU A 22 -14.63 -4.93 11.40
CA LEU A 22 -14.33 -3.91 10.39
C LEU A 22 -15.13 -2.63 10.61
N ASN A 23 -16.38 -2.71 11.08
CA ASN A 23 -17.16 -1.54 11.46
C ASN A 23 -16.46 -0.78 12.57
N PHE A 24 -16.11 -1.46 13.67
CA PHE A 24 -15.42 -0.82 14.79
C PHE A 24 -14.13 -0.11 14.35
N LEU A 25 -13.34 -0.75 13.49
CA LEU A 25 -12.10 -0.16 12.97
C LEU A 25 -12.35 1.01 12.03
N ASN A 26 -13.41 0.98 11.22
CA ASN A 26 -13.77 2.09 10.34
C ASN A 26 -14.32 3.30 11.10
N ASP A 27 -15.08 3.06 12.17
CA ASP A 27 -15.62 4.10 13.06
C ASP A 27 -14.50 4.74 13.89
N ASN A 28 -13.51 3.93 14.29
CA ASN A 28 -12.31 4.35 15.03
C ASN A 28 -11.07 4.41 14.13
N PHE A 29 -11.24 4.85 12.88
CA PHE A 29 -10.18 4.80 11.87
C PHE A 29 -8.90 5.54 12.29
N GLU A 30 -9.03 6.64 13.02
CA GLU A 30 -7.88 7.40 13.54
C GLU A 30 -6.98 6.55 14.43
N MET A 31 -7.59 5.73 15.28
CA MET A 31 -6.86 4.80 16.14
C MET A 31 -6.19 3.71 15.30
N TYR A 32 -6.94 3.12 14.36
CA TYR A 32 -6.42 2.09 13.46
C TYR A 32 -5.26 2.59 12.62
N TYR A 33 -5.35 3.81 12.07
CA TYR A 33 -4.31 4.39 11.24
C TYR A 33 -3.00 4.64 12.00
N LYS A 34 -3.10 5.13 13.25
CA LYS A 34 -1.92 5.39 14.10
C LYS A 34 -1.29 4.11 14.66
N ASN A 35 -2.13 3.18 15.12
CA ASN A 35 -1.68 1.93 15.73
C ASN A 35 -2.65 0.78 15.39
N PRO A 36 -2.47 0.13 14.23
CA PRO A 36 -3.34 -0.97 13.80
C PRO A 36 -3.43 -2.12 14.81
N TYR A 37 -2.31 -2.44 15.47
CA TYR A 37 -2.24 -3.52 16.47
C TYR A 37 -3.02 -3.15 17.74
N GLY A 38 -2.83 -1.92 18.24
CA GLY A 38 -3.59 -1.38 19.36
C GLY A 38 -5.09 -1.31 19.07
N ALA A 39 -5.48 -0.85 17.89
CA ALA A 39 -6.89 -0.81 17.48
C ALA A 39 -7.53 -2.21 17.43
N CYS A 40 -6.79 -3.23 16.97
CA CYS A 40 -7.27 -4.62 17.02
C CYS A 40 -7.42 -5.14 18.46
N SER A 41 -6.64 -4.64 19.42
CA SER A 41 -6.81 -4.97 20.84
C SER A 41 -8.12 -4.39 21.39
N GLU A 42 -8.44 -3.14 21.03
CA GLU A 42 -9.72 -2.53 21.40
C GLU A 42 -10.93 -3.21 20.75
N VAL A 43 -10.80 -3.69 19.51
CA VAL A 43 -11.85 -4.53 18.88
C VAL A 43 -12.18 -5.73 19.75
N ILE A 44 -11.16 -6.44 20.26
CA ILE A 44 -11.37 -7.64 21.08
C ILE A 44 -12.14 -7.30 22.35
N LYS A 45 -11.79 -6.19 23.00
CA LYS A 45 -12.49 -5.69 24.18
C LYS A 45 -13.94 -5.28 23.87
N ALA A 46 -14.17 -4.59 22.76
CA ALA A 46 -15.49 -4.06 22.39
C ALA A 46 -16.45 -5.14 21.86
N THR A 47 -15.95 -6.15 21.16
CA THR A 47 -16.76 -7.20 20.52
C THR A 47 -16.86 -8.49 21.33
N ASN A 48 -16.17 -8.57 22.48
CA ASN A 48 -16.00 -9.80 23.26
C ASN A 48 -15.54 -10.98 22.38
N SER A 49 -14.68 -10.71 21.40
CA SER A 49 -14.23 -11.71 20.44
C SER A 49 -13.39 -12.79 21.11
N SER A 50 -13.68 -14.06 20.81
CA SER A 50 -12.88 -15.20 21.28
C SER A 50 -11.55 -15.36 20.52
N ARG A 51 -11.18 -14.40 19.65
CA ARG A 51 -9.99 -14.45 18.80
C ARG A 51 -8.79 -13.87 19.53
N THR A 52 -7.61 -14.38 19.20
CA THR A 52 -6.35 -13.76 19.63
C THR A 52 -6.08 -12.48 18.84
N LEU A 53 -5.36 -11.54 19.46
CA LEU A 53 -4.96 -10.28 18.83
C LEU A 53 -4.23 -10.49 17.50
N SER A 54 -3.28 -11.42 17.46
CA SER A 54 -2.55 -11.78 16.24
C SER A 54 -3.47 -12.31 15.13
N SER A 55 -4.54 -13.04 15.49
CA SER A 55 -5.53 -13.53 14.51
C SER A 55 -6.34 -12.37 13.93
N VAL A 56 -6.82 -11.45 14.76
CA VAL A 56 -7.59 -10.27 14.31
C VAL A 56 -6.74 -9.38 13.42
N TYR A 57 -5.58 -8.96 13.92
CA TYR A 57 -4.65 -8.12 13.18
C TYR A 57 -4.23 -8.76 11.86
N GLY A 58 -3.79 -10.02 11.89
CA GLY A 58 -3.34 -10.73 10.69
C GLY A 58 -4.44 -10.84 9.64
N LYS A 59 -5.69 -11.09 10.07
CA LYS A 59 -6.83 -11.18 9.16
C LYS A 59 -7.13 -9.83 8.49
N VAL A 60 -7.24 -8.76 9.27
CA VAL A 60 -7.49 -7.41 8.76
C VAL A 60 -6.36 -6.98 7.83
N HIS A 61 -5.10 -7.16 8.25
CA HIS A 61 -3.93 -6.82 7.46
C HIS A 61 -3.90 -7.53 6.10
N ILE A 62 -4.14 -8.85 6.06
CA ILE A 62 -4.21 -9.62 4.82
C ILE A 62 -5.34 -9.09 3.92
N MET A 63 -6.51 -8.80 4.48
CA MET A 63 -7.65 -8.28 3.72
C MET A 63 -7.36 -6.90 3.14
N SER A 64 -6.78 -5.99 3.92
CA SER A 64 -6.34 -4.67 3.46
C SER A 64 -5.28 -4.79 2.36
N LYS A 65 -4.32 -5.73 2.48
CA LYS A 65 -3.29 -5.96 1.45
C LYS A 65 -3.89 -6.47 0.14
N ILE A 66 -4.81 -7.45 0.22
CA ILE A 66 -5.51 -7.99 -0.95
C ILE A 66 -6.36 -6.90 -1.62
N MET A 67 -7.09 -6.12 -0.83
CA MET A 67 -7.93 -5.04 -1.33
C MET A 67 -7.09 -3.92 -1.95
N GLY A 68 -6.01 -3.49 -1.29
CA GLY A 68 -5.08 -2.49 -1.83
C GLY A 68 -4.47 -2.92 -3.17
N HIS A 69 -4.08 -4.20 -3.30
CA HIS A 69 -3.64 -4.73 -4.57
C HIS A 69 -4.74 -4.68 -5.64
N TYR A 70 -5.97 -5.05 -5.31
CA TYR A 70 -7.09 -5.00 -6.23
C TYR A 70 -7.44 -3.58 -6.67
N ILE A 71 -7.42 -2.60 -5.75
CA ILE A 71 -7.65 -1.19 -6.08
C ILE A 71 -6.62 -0.71 -7.10
N ARG A 72 -5.34 -1.08 -6.93
CA ARG A 72 -4.23 -0.68 -7.81
C ARG A 72 -4.25 -1.37 -9.18
N THR A 73 -4.51 -2.68 -9.20
CA THR A 73 -4.29 -3.52 -10.40
C THR A 73 -5.56 -3.95 -11.10
N ARG A 74 -6.72 -3.79 -10.45
CA ARG A 74 -8.03 -4.39 -10.84
C ARG A 74 -8.02 -5.93 -10.94
N LYS A 75 -6.95 -6.60 -10.50
CA LYS A 75 -6.79 -8.06 -10.54
C LYS A 75 -7.04 -8.67 -9.15
N LYS A 76 -7.79 -9.77 -9.10
CA LYS A 76 -8.08 -10.54 -7.88
C LYS A 76 -6.96 -11.56 -7.64
N ILE A 77 -6.25 -11.48 -6.52
CA ILE A 77 -5.17 -12.43 -6.17
C ILE A 77 -5.73 -13.81 -5.76
N THR A 78 -6.96 -13.88 -5.26
CA THR A 78 -7.54 -15.16 -4.79
C THR A 78 -9.06 -15.14 -4.90
N ALA A 79 -9.67 -16.02 -5.70
CA ALA A 79 -11.11 -16.02 -5.94
C ALA A 79 -11.95 -16.58 -4.76
N ARG A 80 -11.40 -17.47 -3.93
CA ARG A 80 -12.10 -18.16 -2.82
C ARG A 80 -11.84 -17.55 -1.43
N ASN A 81 -11.82 -16.23 -1.33
CA ASN A 81 -11.67 -15.53 -0.04
C ASN A 81 -13.03 -14.92 0.39
N ILE A 82 -13.33 -14.95 1.69
CA ILE A 82 -14.53 -14.33 2.27
C ILE A 82 -14.70 -12.85 1.87
N LEU A 83 -13.58 -12.15 1.62
CA LEU A 83 -13.55 -10.80 1.06
C LEU A 83 -14.32 -10.69 -0.28
N TRP A 84 -14.32 -11.72 -1.10
CA TRP A 84 -15.02 -11.72 -2.39
C TRP A 84 -16.41 -12.33 -2.34
N GLN A 85 -16.65 -13.19 -1.36
CA GLN A 85 -17.95 -13.84 -1.16
C GLN A 85 -18.96 -12.90 -0.51
N ASP A 86 -18.53 -12.07 0.43
CA ASP A 86 -19.41 -11.17 1.17
C ASP A 86 -19.24 -9.71 0.72
N LYS A 87 -20.33 -9.12 0.21
CA LYS A 87 -20.32 -7.73 -0.27
C LYS A 87 -20.06 -6.74 0.86
N LYS A 88 -20.65 -6.92 2.03
CA LYS A 88 -20.52 -5.97 3.14
C LYS A 88 -19.10 -5.98 3.69
N VAL A 89 -18.51 -7.17 3.86
CA VAL A 89 -17.10 -7.31 4.23
C VAL A 89 -16.19 -6.61 3.21
N ARG A 90 -16.46 -6.81 1.91
CA ARG A 90 -15.69 -6.18 0.83
C ARG A 90 -15.75 -4.66 0.87
N ASP A 91 -16.94 -4.11 1.04
CA ASP A 91 -17.18 -2.67 1.02
C ASP A 91 -16.50 -2.01 2.23
N LEU A 92 -16.56 -2.63 3.40
CA LEU A 92 -15.89 -2.14 4.62
C LEU A 92 -14.36 -2.16 4.51
N VAL A 93 -13.76 -3.21 3.93
CA VAL A 93 -12.31 -3.24 3.71
C VAL A 93 -11.89 -2.20 2.69
N ARG A 94 -12.69 -1.99 1.64
CA ARG A 94 -12.43 -0.93 0.65
C ARG A 94 -12.45 0.44 1.31
N GLU A 95 -13.45 0.72 2.12
CA GLU A 95 -13.56 1.98 2.87
C GLU A 95 -12.31 2.24 3.73
N LEU A 96 -11.85 1.21 4.45
CA LEU A 96 -10.65 1.28 5.29
C LEU A 96 -9.40 1.63 4.46
N CYS A 97 -9.26 1.01 3.27
CA CYS A 97 -8.16 1.30 2.33
C CYS A 97 -8.27 2.70 1.71
N ASP A 98 -9.47 3.15 1.38
CA ASP A 98 -9.72 4.48 0.80
C ASP A 98 -9.42 5.58 1.82
N LYS A 99 -9.83 5.41 3.08
CA LYS A 99 -9.50 6.30 4.20
C LYS A 99 -7.98 6.41 4.38
N SER A 100 -7.27 5.28 4.31
CA SER A 100 -5.80 5.24 4.38
C SER A 100 -5.12 5.98 3.21
N SER A 101 -5.67 5.81 2.00
CA SER A 101 -5.12 6.43 0.78
C SER A 101 -5.39 7.94 0.71
N LYS A 102 -6.57 8.39 1.15
CA LYS A 102 -6.92 9.82 1.21
C LYS A 102 -6.00 10.58 2.17
N ARG A 103 -5.71 10.01 3.35
CA ARG A 103 -4.83 10.65 4.34
C ARG A 103 -3.38 10.74 3.88
N SER A 104 -2.85 9.71 3.23
CA SER A 104 -1.51 9.77 2.63
C SER A 104 -1.39 10.92 1.63
N LYS A 105 -2.41 11.16 0.77
CA LYS A 105 -2.41 12.28 -0.18
C LYS A 105 -2.51 13.66 0.49
N VAL A 106 -3.23 13.78 1.62
CA VAL A 106 -3.32 15.03 2.38
C VAL A 106 -1.98 15.35 3.05
N VAL A 107 -1.35 14.37 3.70
CA VAL A 107 -0.03 14.55 4.34
C VAL A 107 1.04 14.92 3.30
N SER A 108 1.05 14.27 2.13
CA SER A 108 1.97 14.64 1.04
C SER A 108 1.73 16.05 0.48
N LYS A 109 0.50 16.58 0.54
CA LYS A 109 0.21 17.97 0.15
C LYS A 109 0.64 18.97 1.22
N VAL A 110 0.43 18.66 2.49
CA VAL A 110 0.85 19.54 3.61
C VAL A 110 2.37 19.68 3.66
N ASN A 111 3.12 18.59 3.47
CA ASN A 111 4.58 18.63 3.44
C ASN A 111 5.14 19.44 2.26
N LYS A 112 4.42 19.51 1.13
CA LYS A 112 4.82 20.29 -0.05
C LYS A 112 4.58 21.81 0.11
N VAL A 113 3.71 22.21 1.04
CA VAL A 113 3.45 23.64 1.33
C VAL A 113 4.48 24.20 2.31
N ASN A 114 5.05 23.36 3.19
CA ASN A 114 6.08 23.80 4.14
C ASN A 114 7.49 23.96 3.55
N GLU A 115 7.73 23.54 2.29
CA GLU A 115 9.04 23.68 1.63
C GLU A 115 9.20 25.01 0.87
N VAL A 116 8.16 25.84 0.81
CA VAL A 116 8.15 27.11 0.01
C VAL A 116 8.31 28.35 0.89
N SER A 117 8.58 28.20 2.18
CA SER A 117 8.64 29.34 3.11
C SER A 117 9.83 29.27 4.06
N GLU A 118 11.04 29.11 3.52
CA GLU A 118 12.26 29.54 4.21
C GLU A 118 13.36 29.87 3.19
N VAL A 119 13.41 31.13 2.77
CA VAL A 119 14.58 31.73 2.11
C VAL A 119 14.98 32.96 2.93
N SER A 120 16.09 32.84 3.64
CA SER A 120 17.11 33.87 3.99
C SER A 120 18.02 33.19 5.03
N GLU A 121 19.35 33.20 5.02
CA GLU A 121 20.31 34.13 4.44
C GLU A 121 21.71 33.47 4.57
N VAL A 122 22.50 33.55 3.49
CA VAL A 122 23.97 33.72 3.40
C VAL A 122 24.87 33.17 4.54
N SER A 123 25.84 32.32 4.19
CA SER A 123 27.30 32.59 4.32
C SER A 123 28.16 31.45 3.76
N GLU A 124 29.20 31.85 3.04
CA GLU A 124 30.18 31.12 2.24
C GLU A 124 31.34 30.49 3.03
N GLU A 125 32.04 29.56 2.37
CA GLU A 125 33.47 29.19 2.50
C GLU A 125 33.92 28.49 3.82
N THR A 126 34.61 27.34 3.80
CA THR A 126 35.96 27.10 3.25
C THR A 126 36.32 25.61 3.38
N ALA A 127 37.25 25.14 2.53
CA ALA A 127 37.89 23.83 2.56
C ALA A 127 38.79 23.63 3.80
N SER A 128 39.03 22.38 4.22
CA SER A 128 40.39 21.80 4.27
C SER A 128 40.39 20.36 4.81
N GLU A 129 41.33 19.59 4.27
CA GLU A 129 41.76 18.25 4.64
C GLU A 129 42.34 18.19 6.07
N SER A 130 42.30 17.01 6.69
CA SER A 130 43.49 16.44 7.32
C SER A 130 43.25 14.96 7.69
N ASN A 131 44.16 14.13 7.20
CA ASN A 131 44.44 12.79 7.71
C ASN A 131 44.94 12.90 9.15
N ASP A 132 44.65 11.91 9.99
CA ASP A 132 45.65 11.48 10.96
C ASP A 132 45.53 9.97 11.22
N ASP A 133 46.70 9.37 11.20
CA ASP A 133 47.07 7.97 11.16
C ASP A 133 47.66 7.67 12.53
N SER A 134 47.23 6.61 13.21
CA SER A 134 47.91 6.13 14.41
C SER A 134 47.68 4.64 14.57
N ASP A 135 48.61 3.94 13.94
CA ASP A 135 49.12 2.62 14.26
C ASP A 135 49.48 2.52 15.76
N ASP A 136 49.00 1.47 16.42
CA ASP A 136 49.61 0.97 17.66
C ASP A 136 49.41 -0.55 17.71
N GLU A 137 50.48 -1.25 17.30
CA GLU A 137 50.75 -2.66 17.51
C GLU A 137 51.12 -2.91 18.98
N ILE A 138 50.73 -4.06 19.55
CA ILE A 138 51.55 -5.00 20.36
C ILE A 138 50.69 -5.83 21.35
N THR A 139 50.57 -7.11 20.97
CA THR A 139 50.85 -8.33 21.76
C THR A 139 49.85 -8.92 22.77
N ILE A 140 49.23 -10.02 22.30
CA ILE A 140 49.08 -11.37 22.87
C ILE A 140 49.06 -11.50 24.41
N ASN A 141 47.94 -12.03 24.93
CA ASN A 141 47.99 -12.89 26.11
C ASN A 141 47.02 -14.08 25.95
N ASP A 142 47.59 -15.28 26.02
CA ASP A 142 46.91 -16.57 26.01
C ASP A 142 46.02 -16.73 27.25
N ASN A 143 44.77 -17.15 27.05
CA ASN A 143 44.04 -17.93 28.06
C ASN A 143 43.03 -18.88 27.41
N LYS A 144 43.36 -20.16 27.52
CA LYS A 144 42.58 -21.35 27.19
C LYS A 144 41.40 -21.53 28.15
N SER A 145 40.16 -21.61 27.65
CA SER A 145 39.23 -22.72 27.97
C SER A 145 37.84 -22.64 27.29
N THR A 146 37.34 -23.85 27.01
CA THR A 146 35.93 -24.30 26.93
C THR A 146 35.06 -23.96 25.72
N THR A 147 35.02 -24.92 24.81
CA THR A 147 33.87 -25.48 24.07
C THR A 147 32.50 -24.81 24.24
N THR A 148 32.00 -24.23 23.16
CA THR A 148 30.68 -24.56 22.57
C THR A 148 30.78 -24.40 21.05
N ASN A 149 30.70 -25.51 20.32
CA ASN A 149 30.57 -25.51 18.86
C ASN A 149 29.22 -24.90 18.48
N ASN A 150 29.22 -23.60 18.16
CA ASN A 150 28.23 -23.01 17.29
C ASN A 150 28.88 -22.86 15.92
N GLN A 151 28.88 -23.94 15.14
CA GLN A 151 29.19 -23.87 13.73
C GLN A 151 28.06 -23.07 13.07
N LEU A 152 28.24 -21.75 12.97
CA LEU A 152 27.50 -20.93 12.03
C LEU A 152 27.80 -21.51 10.65
N ASP A 153 26.79 -22.10 10.04
CA ASP A 153 26.82 -22.58 8.66
C ASP A 153 26.91 -21.36 7.74
N VAL A 154 28.12 -20.83 7.56
CA VAL A 154 28.39 -19.72 6.66
C VAL A 154 28.34 -20.28 5.23
N PRO A 155 27.41 -19.83 4.38
CA PRO A 155 27.33 -20.29 3.01
C PRO A 155 28.66 -20.05 2.30
N SER A 156 29.15 -21.04 1.53
CA SER A 156 30.40 -20.85 0.79
C SER A 156 30.27 -19.68 -0.18
N VAL A 157 31.41 -19.05 -0.49
CA VAL A 157 31.49 -17.90 -1.40
C VAL A 157 30.86 -18.23 -2.76
N GLU A 158 30.97 -19.48 -3.21
CA GLU A 158 30.34 -19.98 -4.43
C GLU A 158 28.80 -19.99 -4.34
N ALA A 159 28.24 -20.40 -3.20
CA ALA A 159 26.80 -20.36 -2.98
C ALA A 159 26.25 -18.93 -2.96
N LEU A 160 26.99 -17.99 -2.37
CA LEU A 160 26.65 -16.56 -2.39
C LEU A 160 26.72 -15.96 -3.81
N ASN A 161 27.72 -16.36 -4.60
CA ASN A 161 27.88 -15.91 -5.98
C ASN A 161 26.71 -16.37 -6.88
N GLU A 162 26.26 -17.61 -6.73
CA GLU A 162 25.10 -18.11 -7.48
C GLU A 162 23.80 -17.40 -7.08
N ILE A 163 23.58 -17.13 -5.79
CA ILE A 163 22.44 -16.33 -5.31
C ILE A 163 22.48 -14.92 -5.93
N TYR A 164 23.65 -14.29 -5.97
CA TYR A 164 23.81 -12.95 -6.53
C TYR A 164 23.50 -12.92 -8.03
N LYS A 165 24.02 -13.88 -8.80
CA LYS A 165 23.70 -14.03 -10.24
C LYS A 165 22.21 -14.24 -10.47
N GLU A 166 21.54 -15.05 -9.64
CA GLU A 166 20.10 -15.27 -9.76
C GLU A 166 19.30 -14.00 -9.44
N GLN A 167 19.74 -13.21 -8.44
CA GLN A 167 19.12 -11.92 -8.13
C GLN A 167 19.28 -10.91 -9.27
N ILE A 168 20.46 -10.80 -9.88
CA ILE A 168 20.69 -9.94 -11.05
C ILE A 168 19.70 -10.30 -12.17
N LYS A 169 19.60 -11.58 -12.53
CA LYS A 169 18.65 -12.05 -13.56
C LYS A 169 17.20 -11.71 -13.24
N LYS A 170 16.80 -11.83 -11.96
CA LYS A 170 15.44 -11.47 -11.51
C LYS A 170 15.18 -9.97 -11.64
N VAL A 171 16.17 -9.14 -11.32
CA VAL A 171 16.11 -7.68 -11.47
C VAL A 171 15.97 -7.31 -12.94
N ASP A 172 16.78 -7.88 -13.83
CA ASP A 172 16.72 -7.60 -15.27
C ASP A 172 15.35 -7.96 -15.87
N LEU A 173 14.83 -9.16 -15.54
CA LEU A 173 13.50 -9.58 -15.98
C LEU A 173 12.40 -8.65 -15.43
N SER A 174 12.57 -8.14 -14.21
CA SER A 174 11.61 -7.20 -13.63
C SER A 174 11.65 -5.84 -14.32
N LYS A 175 12.84 -5.37 -14.72
CA LYS A 175 13.06 -4.12 -15.45
C LYS A 175 12.37 -4.15 -16.81
N GLU A 176 12.57 -5.23 -17.58
CA GLU A 176 11.92 -5.41 -18.88
C GLU A 176 10.38 -5.40 -18.78
N LYS A 177 9.83 -6.07 -17.75
CA LYS A 177 8.38 -6.04 -17.48
C LYS A 177 7.88 -4.65 -17.12
N ILE A 178 8.64 -3.89 -16.33
CA ILE A 178 8.29 -2.52 -15.97
C ILE A 178 8.31 -1.62 -17.20
N GLU A 179 9.32 -1.76 -18.08
CA GLU A 179 9.40 -0.99 -19.33
C GLU A 179 8.20 -1.28 -20.24
N THR A 180 7.84 -2.55 -20.40
CA THR A 180 6.66 -2.97 -21.18
C THR A 180 5.38 -2.35 -20.63
N ILE A 181 5.13 -2.48 -19.32
CA ILE A 181 3.95 -1.90 -18.66
C ILE A 181 3.94 -0.37 -18.79
N THR A 182 5.11 0.27 -18.66
CA THR A 182 5.23 1.73 -18.78
C THR A 182 4.84 2.20 -20.18
N LYS A 183 5.19 1.44 -21.21
CA LYS A 183 4.77 1.70 -22.59
C LYS A 183 3.26 1.54 -22.75
N GLU A 184 2.69 0.42 -22.31
CA GLU A 184 1.24 0.18 -22.38
C GLU A 184 0.41 1.26 -21.66
N VAL A 185 0.88 1.72 -20.49
CA VAL A 185 0.23 2.80 -19.73
C VAL A 185 0.29 4.11 -20.50
N ARG A 186 1.41 4.42 -21.15
CA ARG A 186 1.57 5.63 -21.97
C ARG A 186 0.61 5.61 -23.16
N ASP A 187 0.55 4.48 -23.88
CA ASP A 187 -0.30 4.32 -25.05
C ASP A 187 -1.79 4.42 -24.66
N SER A 188 -2.16 3.84 -23.52
CA SER A 188 -3.52 3.95 -22.97
C SER A 188 -3.86 5.38 -22.57
N PHE A 189 -2.92 6.11 -21.98
CA PHE A 189 -3.12 7.51 -21.60
C PHE A 189 -3.36 8.40 -22.83
N GLU A 190 -2.61 8.17 -23.90
CA GLU A 190 -2.78 8.87 -25.18
C GLU A 190 -4.18 8.63 -25.77
N GLN A 191 -4.63 7.38 -25.81
CA GLN A 191 -6.00 7.04 -26.28
C GLN A 191 -7.09 7.71 -25.43
N ILE A 192 -6.93 7.74 -24.10
CA ILE A 192 -7.87 8.41 -23.19
C ILE A 192 -7.89 9.92 -23.46
N SER A 193 -6.73 10.52 -23.72
CA SER A 193 -6.62 11.95 -24.05
C SER A 193 -7.38 12.28 -25.33
N GLN A 194 -7.20 11.48 -26.38
CA GLN A 194 -7.90 11.63 -27.66
C GLN A 194 -9.41 11.50 -27.52
N LEU A 195 -9.89 10.43 -26.86
CA LEU A 195 -11.32 10.23 -26.60
C LEU A 195 -11.93 11.37 -25.80
N ARG A 196 -11.20 11.92 -24.82
CA ARG A 196 -11.67 13.07 -24.05
C ARG A 196 -11.83 14.32 -24.91
N SER A 197 -10.91 14.54 -25.85
CA SER A 197 -11.02 15.64 -26.83
C SER A 197 -12.25 15.47 -27.72
N GLU A 198 -12.48 14.26 -28.25
CA GLU A 198 -13.66 13.98 -29.08
C GLU A 198 -14.98 14.16 -28.32
N ILE A 199 -15.04 13.70 -27.07
CA ILE A 199 -16.22 13.90 -26.21
C ILE A 199 -16.48 15.39 -26.02
N SER A 200 -15.44 16.17 -25.73
CA SER A 200 -15.56 17.62 -25.54
C SER A 200 -16.06 18.32 -26.80
N GLN A 201 -15.58 17.90 -27.98
CA GLN A 201 -16.04 18.44 -29.25
C GLN A 201 -17.53 18.14 -29.48
N ARG A 202 -17.95 16.88 -29.30
CA ARG A 202 -19.35 16.48 -29.49
C ARG A 202 -20.29 17.17 -28.51
N GLN A 203 -19.83 17.45 -27.29
CA GLN A 203 -20.60 18.23 -26.31
C GLN A 203 -20.85 19.65 -26.82
N SER A 204 -19.81 20.32 -27.35
CA SER A 204 -19.96 21.64 -27.96
C SER A 204 -20.93 21.64 -29.14
N GLU A 205 -20.84 20.65 -30.03
CA GLU A 205 -21.75 20.53 -31.17
C GLU A 205 -23.21 20.30 -30.74
N LEU A 206 -23.42 19.54 -29.66
CA LEU A 206 -24.76 19.31 -29.10
C LEU A 206 -25.33 20.59 -28.48
N ASP A 207 -24.51 21.36 -27.75
CA ASP A 207 -24.92 22.62 -27.15
C ASP A 207 -25.36 23.63 -28.23
N GLU A 208 -24.61 23.73 -29.33
CA GLU A 208 -25.00 24.56 -30.49
C GLU A 208 -26.33 24.11 -31.11
N LEU A 209 -26.56 22.80 -31.23
CA LEU A 209 -27.79 22.27 -31.79
C LEU A 209 -29.00 22.59 -30.88
N ILE A 210 -28.82 22.44 -29.56
CA ILE A 210 -29.83 22.78 -28.56
C ILE A 210 -30.18 24.27 -28.67
N GLU A 211 -29.18 25.15 -28.79
CA GLU A 211 -29.41 26.58 -28.96
C GLU A 211 -30.23 26.90 -30.23
N ARG A 212 -29.88 26.27 -31.37
CA ARG A 212 -30.64 26.44 -32.63
C ARG A 212 -32.09 25.99 -32.49
N VAL A 213 -32.34 24.84 -31.87
CA VAL A 213 -33.69 24.31 -31.64
C VAL A 213 -34.49 25.23 -30.71
N ASN A 214 -33.87 25.74 -29.65
CA ASN A 214 -34.51 26.67 -28.73
C ASN A 214 -34.90 27.97 -29.44
N ASN A 215 -34.00 28.53 -30.25
CA ASN A 215 -34.26 29.73 -31.05
C ASN A 215 -35.43 29.51 -32.04
N LEU A 216 -35.44 28.40 -32.76
CA LEU A 216 -36.53 28.06 -33.68
C LEU A 216 -37.87 27.85 -32.95
N THR A 217 -37.85 27.23 -31.77
CA THR A 217 -39.06 27.03 -30.96
C THR A 217 -39.60 28.37 -30.47
N ALA A 218 -38.73 29.30 -30.08
CA ALA A 218 -39.11 30.65 -29.67
C ALA A 218 -39.72 31.45 -30.83
N THR A 219 -39.16 31.36 -32.04
CA THR A 219 -39.74 32.04 -33.20
C THR A 219 -41.11 31.48 -33.54
N LEU A 220 -41.28 30.15 -33.56
CA LEU A 220 -42.58 29.52 -33.84
C LEU A 220 -43.66 29.91 -32.82
N ARG A 221 -43.33 30.04 -31.54
CA ARG A 221 -44.28 30.53 -30.52
C ARG A 221 -44.76 31.97 -30.78
N ASN A 222 -43.92 32.81 -31.38
CA ASN A 222 -44.28 34.20 -31.66
C ASN A 222 -45.18 34.35 -32.91
N PHE A 223 -45.44 33.26 -33.65
CA PHE A 223 -46.31 33.25 -34.84
C PHE A 223 -47.70 32.63 -34.59
N GLN A 224 -47.99 32.16 -33.38
CA GLN A 224 -49.31 31.65 -32.95
C GLN A 224 -50.02 32.66 -32.06
#